data_AF-A0A856MC69-F1
#
_entry.id   AF-A0A856MC69-F1
#
_cell.length_a   1.000
_cell.length_b   1.000
_cell.length_c   1.000
_cell.angle_alpha   90.00
_cell.angle_beta   90.00
_cell.angle_gamma   90.00
#
_symmetry.space_group_name_H-M   'P 1'
#
loop_
_entity.id
_entity.type
_entity.pdbx_description
1 polymer ?
#
loop_
_entity_poly.entity_id
_entity_poly.type
_entity_poly.pdbx_seq_one_letter_code
_entity_poly.pdbx_strand_id
1 'polypeptide(L)' 'MSLNKEQFQGTSEEGNFQSALNEAIRKALNALSSPGTSDLRIQWKIIETSGSEGGFAGENTINVTIEAQEG' A
#
# COMPACT_ATOMS: atom_id res chain seq x y z
N MET A 1 -16.67 4.23 18.75
CA MET A 1 -16.06 4.82 17.55
C MET A 1 -15.31 3.70 16.84
N SER A 2 -15.79 3.29 15.66
CA SER A 2 -15.03 2.35 14.83
C SER A 2 -13.86 3.11 14.24
N LEU A 3 -12.63 2.68 14.53
CA LEU A 3 -11.47 3.08 13.74
C LEU A 3 -11.73 2.58 12.32
N ASN A 4 -12.00 3.47 11.37
CA ASN A 4 -12.20 3.08 9.98
C ASN A 4 -10.85 2.60 9.47
N LYS A 5 -10.74 1.29 9.27
CA LYS A 5 -9.57 0.64 8.69
C LYS A 5 -9.83 0.51 7.21
N GLU A 6 -8.97 1.14 6.42
CA GLU A 6 -9.08 1.14 4.96
C GLU A 6 -7.94 0.33 4.36
N GLN A 7 -8.24 -0.32 3.23
CA GLN A 7 -7.25 -1.16 2.55
C GLN A 7 -6.69 -0.43 1.34
N PHE A 8 -5.37 -0.48 1.19
CA PHE A 8 -4.65 0.17 0.10
C PHE A 8 -3.69 -0.82 -0.55
N GLN A 9 -3.72 -0.89 -1.88
CA GLN A 9 -2.84 -1.75 -2.65
C GLN A 9 -1.82 -0.92 -3.42
N GLY A 10 -0.57 -1.34 -3.38
CA GLY A 10 0.49 -0.84 -4.25
C GLY A 10 1.08 -1.97 -5.08
N THR A 11 1.58 -1.64 -6.26
CA THR A 11 2.12 -2.60 -7.23
C THR A 11 3.52 -2.19 -7.66
N SER A 12 4.37 -3.16 -7.97
CA SER A 12 5.67 -2.96 -8.59
C SER A 12 5.81 -3.92 -9.76
N GLU A 13 5.94 -3.36 -10.96
CA GLU A 13 6.19 -4.09 -12.22
C GLU A 13 7.67 -4.49 -12.40
N GLU A 14 8.51 -4.15 -11.42
CA GLU A 14 9.94 -4.49 -11.38
C GLU A 14 10.24 -5.60 -10.36
N GLY A 15 9.21 -6.21 -9.78
CA GLY A 15 9.36 -7.23 -8.74
C GLY A 15 9.86 -6.68 -7.40
N ASN A 16 9.72 -5.37 -7.17
CA ASN A 16 10.27 -4.76 -5.97
C ASN A 16 9.19 -4.62 -4.89
N PHE A 17 9.28 -5.46 -3.86
CA PHE A 17 8.38 -5.42 -2.72
C PHE A 17 8.36 -4.06 -2.01
N GLN A 18 9.52 -3.42 -1.83
CA GLN A 18 9.60 -2.12 -1.16
C GLN A 18 8.90 -1.02 -1.97
N SER A 19 9.01 -1.06 -3.30
CA SER A 19 8.31 -0.13 -4.20
C SER A 19 6.80 -0.29 -4.08
N ALA A 20 6.30 -1.53 -4.14
CA ALA A 20 4.87 -1.83 -3.99
C ALA A 20 4.36 -1.41 -2.60
N LEU A 21 5.12 -1.67 -1.53
CA LEU A 21 4.78 -1.25 -0.18
C LEU A 21 4.77 0.28 -0.04
N ASN A 22 5.78 0.97 -0.56
CA ASN A 22 5.84 2.44 -0.53
C ASN A 22 4.67 3.06 -1.29
N GLU A 23 4.26 2.48 -2.41
CA GLU A 23 3.08 2.93 -3.15
C GLU A 23 1.79 2.77 -2.32
N ALA A 24 1.61 1.61 -1.69
CA ALA A 24 0.46 1.36 -0.81
C ALA A 24 0.40 2.37 0.35
N ILE A 25 1.54 2.64 1.00
CA ILE A 25 1.65 3.62 2.09
C ILE A 25 1.36 5.04 1.61
N ARG A 26 1.85 5.42 0.42
CA ARG A 26 1.57 6.75 -0.17
C ARG A 26 0.08 6.93 -0.45
N LYS A 27 -0.59 5.90 -0.98
CA LYS A 27 -2.04 5.91 -1.19
C LYS A 27 -2.78 6.08 0.13
N ALA A 28 -2.39 5.33 1.16
CA ALA A 28 -2.96 5.45 2.50
C ALA A 28 -2.76 6.86 3.09
N LEU A 29 -1.55 7.41 3.02
CA LEU A 29 -1.26 8.78 3.48
C LEU A 29 -2.12 9.80 2.75
N ASN A 30 -2.27 9.70 1.44
CA ASN A 30 -3.07 10.65 0.66
C ASN A 30 -4.57 10.55 0.96
N ALA A 31 -5.10 9.33 1.06
CA ALA A 31 -6.51 9.09 1.33
C ALA A 31 -6.91 9.52 2.75
N LEU A 32 -6.05 9.25 3.73
CA LEU A 32 -6.28 9.63 5.13
C LEU A 32 -5.88 11.08 5.42
N SER A 33 -5.24 11.79 4.48
CA SER A 33 -4.92 13.21 4.64
C SER A 33 -6.19 14.05 4.63
N SER A 34 -6.60 14.53 5.82
CA SER A 34 -7.63 15.55 5.93
C SER A 34 -7.06 16.97 5.75
N PRO A 35 -7.78 17.89 5.08
CA PRO A 35 -7.34 19.27 4.91
C PRO A 35 -7.20 19.95 6.28
N GLY A 36 -5.95 20.28 6.65
CA GLY A 36 -5.62 20.96 7.91
C GLY A 36 -4.68 20.17 8.83
N THR A 37 -4.37 18.91 8.52
CA THR A 37 -3.48 18.07 9.34
C THR A 37 -2.04 18.12 8.81
N SER A 38 -1.18 18.91 9.44
CA SER A 38 0.25 19.03 9.08
C SER A 38 1.12 17.87 9.58
N ASP A 39 0.64 17.11 10.57
CA ASP A 39 1.36 16.01 11.22
C ASP A 39 0.59 14.69 11.07
N LEU A 40 0.26 14.32 9.83
CA LEU A 40 -0.49 13.10 9.57
C LEU A 40 0.37 11.86 9.89
N ARG A 41 -0.09 11.06 10.85
CA ARG A 41 0.47 9.76 11.17
C ARG A 41 -0.54 8.68 10.84
N ILE A 42 -0.10 7.65 10.13
CA ILE A 42 -0.91 6.46 9.87
C ILE A 42 -0.27 5.25 10.52
N GLN A 43 -1.10 4.37 11.05
CA GLN A 43 -0.71 3.02 11.46
C GLN A 43 -1.18 2.06 10.37
N TRP A 44 -0.30 1.16 9.95
CA TRP A 44 -0.62 0.21 8.89
C TRP A 44 0.00 -1.16 9.17
N LYS A 45 -0.57 -2.19 8.56
CA LYS A 45 -0.02 -3.54 8.50
C LYS A 45 -0.24 -4.13 7.12
N ILE A 46 0.64 -5.01 6.68
CA ILE A 46 0.41 -5.80 5.47
C ILE A 46 -0.65 -6.86 5.78
N ILE A 47 -1.62 -7.00 4.89
CA ILE A 47 -2.66 -8.02 4.99
C ILE A 47 -2.54 -9.07 3.89
N GLU A 48 -1.95 -8.70 2.74
CA GLU A 48 -1.74 -9.61 1.63
C GLU A 48 -0.53 -9.19 0.81
N THR A 49 0.21 -10.20 0.37
CA THR A 49 1.27 -10.06 -0.63
C THR A 49 1.00 -11.06 -1.72
N SER A 50 0.97 -10.59 -2.96
CA SER A 50 0.83 -11.44 -4.13
C SER A 50 1.82 -10.99 -5.20
N GLY A 51 2.06 -11.84 -6.18
CA GLY A 51 2.96 -11.52 -7.26
C GLY A 51 2.96 -12.61 -8.32
N SER A 52 3.47 -12.24 -9.47
CA SER A 52 3.60 -13.11 -10.63
C SER A 52 4.99 -12.93 -11.22
N GLU A 53 5.66 -14.04 -11.51
CA GLU A 53 6.99 -14.07 -12.12
C GLU A 53 6.98 -15.04 -13.32
N GLY A 54 7.53 -14.61 -14.46
CA GLY A 54 7.70 -15.41 -15.66
C GLY A 54 6.69 -15.13 -16.78
N GLY A 55 6.43 -16.13 -17.63
CA GLY A 55 5.63 -15.97 -18.83
C GLY A 55 6.43 -15.52 -20.06
N PHE A 56 5.78 -15.54 -21.23
CA PHE A 56 6.43 -15.33 -22.53
C PHE A 56 7.10 -13.94 -22.67
N ALA A 57 6.63 -12.95 -21.90
CA ALA A 57 7.14 -11.58 -21.89
C ALA A 57 8.05 -11.26 -20.68
N GLY A 58 8.27 -12.20 -19.75
CA GLY A 58 9.07 -11.94 -18.55
C GLY A 58 8.37 -11.02 -17.54
N GLU A 59 7.15 -11.37 -17.12
CA GLU A 59 6.43 -10.68 -16.06
C GLU A 59 7.21 -10.75 -14.74
N ASN A 60 7.25 -9.64 -14.02
CA ASN A 60 7.85 -9.57 -12.70
C ASN A 60 7.08 -8.55 -11.85
N THR A 61 5.91 -8.95 -11.37
CA THR A 61 4.97 -8.06 -10.70
C THR A 61 4.80 -8.48 -9.25
N ILE A 62 4.88 -7.52 -8.33
CA ILE A 62 4.54 -7.70 -6.92
C ILE A 62 3.43 -6.73 -6.54
N ASN A 63 2.39 -7.25 -5.89
CA ASN A 63 1.31 -6.48 -5.29
C ASN A 63 1.37 -6.61 -3.77
N VAL A 64 1.25 -5.49 -3.07
CA VAL A 64 1.22 -5.42 -1.61
C VAL A 64 -0.05 -4.70 -1.19
N THR A 65 -0.89 -5.38 -0.40
CA THR A 65 -2.09 -4.80 0.18
C THR A 65 -1.86 -4.55 1.67
N ILE A 66 -2.08 -3.32 2.11
CA ILE A 66 -2.02 -2.93 3.52
C ILE A 66 -3.41 -2.56 4.04
N GLU A 67 -3.64 -2.78 5.32
CA GLU A 67 -4.72 -2.17 6.09
C GLU A 67 -4.12 -1.00 6.86
N ALA A 68 -4.67 0.20 6.69
CA ALA A 68 -4.20 1.43 7.32
C ALA A 68 -5.34 2.18 8.04
N GLN A 69 -4.96 2.95 9.04
CA GLN A 69 -5.85 3.80 9.83
C GLN A 69 -5.07 5.04 10.33
N GLU A 70 -5.78 6.11 10.68
CA GLU A 70 -5.19 7.24 11.39
C GLU A 70 -4.61 6.80 12.75
N GLY A 71 -3.44 7.33 13.08
CA GLY A 71 -2.56 6.82 14.12
C GLY A 71 -2.45 7.63 15.39
#